data_AF-A0A1D8RV02-F1
#
_entry.id   AF-A0A1D8RV02-F1
#
_cell.length_a   1.000
_cell.length_b   1.000
_cell.length_c   1.000
_cell.angle_alpha   90.00
_cell.angle_beta   90.00
_cell.angle_gamma   90.00
#
_symmetry.space_group_name_H-M   'P 1'
#
loop_
_entity.id
_entity.type
_entity.pdbx_description
1 polymer ?
#
loop_
_entity_poly.entity_id
_entity_poly.type
_entity_poly.pdbx_seq_one_letter_code
_entity_poly.pdbx_strand_id
1 'polypeptide(L)'
;MYSIRKFVALIVLSHFVNNVQGNEYSDKLVEHLNYKEQFENVIETCLKGNEYITPESLLINEPNYFYGFNESSNEWPELVAIYKEYYDSGCHSINVETYLRIISKEYESLLSKEQLLQAIAFYSSPVGIKIAKADVQANIKFQTKMNEDSVKIHNDATEIYSRKLLNLAKKAGK
;
A
#
# COMPACT_ATOMS: atom_id res chain seq x y z
N MET A 1 -15.82 19.24 24.78
CA MET A 1 -15.41 18.09 25.61
C MET A 1 -14.54 17.17 24.78
N TYR A 2 -13.22 17.28 24.94
CA TYR A 2 -12.25 16.45 24.23
C TYR A 2 -12.31 15.02 24.80
N SER A 3 -12.66 14.06 23.95
CA SER A 3 -12.91 12.67 24.35
C SER A 3 -11.61 11.99 24.78
N ILE A 4 -11.59 11.50 26.02
CA ILE A 4 -10.53 10.70 26.66
C ILE A 4 -10.08 9.52 25.76
N ARG A 5 -10.92 9.07 24.83
CA ARG A 5 -10.58 8.03 23.82
C ARG A 5 -9.48 8.44 22.85
N LYS A 6 -9.35 9.72 22.47
CA LYS A 6 -8.25 10.18 21.60
C LYS A 6 -6.91 10.20 22.34
N PHE A 7 -6.92 10.46 23.65
CA PHE A 7 -5.71 10.55 24.47
C PHE A 7 -5.12 9.15 24.76
N VAL A 8 -5.97 8.16 25.00
CA VAL A 8 -5.52 6.77 25.21
C VAL A 8 -4.97 6.15 23.91
N ALA A 9 -5.56 6.46 22.75
CA ALA A 9 -5.02 6.03 21.45
C ALA A 9 -3.63 6.63 21.18
N LEU A 10 -3.42 7.91 21.50
CA LEU A 10 -2.12 8.60 21.37
C LEU A 10 -1.04 8.01 22.31
N ILE A 11 -1.39 7.61 23.53
CA ILE A 11 -0.41 7.07 24.49
C ILE A 11 0.00 5.64 24.11
N VAL A 12 -0.94 4.79 23.67
CA VAL A 12 -0.62 3.41 23.22
C VAL A 12 0.18 3.42 21.91
N LEU A 13 -0.12 4.33 20.98
CA LEU A 13 0.68 4.52 19.77
C LEU A 13 2.09 5.05 20.07
N SER A 14 2.25 6.01 20.99
CA SER A 14 3.59 6.56 21.32
C SER A 14 4.51 5.55 22.00
N HIS A 15 3.98 4.62 22.81
CA HIS A 15 4.78 3.58 23.47
C HIS A 15 5.14 2.42 22.52
N PHE A 16 4.30 2.12 21.52
CA PHE A 16 4.67 1.20 20.45
C PHE A 16 5.71 1.79 19.51
N VAL A 17 5.56 3.06 19.12
CA VAL A 17 6.46 3.72 18.15
C VAL A 17 7.89 3.90 18.66
N ASN A 18 8.08 4.04 19.98
CA ASN A 18 9.41 4.17 20.59
C ASN A 18 10.12 2.84 20.85
N ASN A 19 9.45 1.68 20.68
CA ASN A 19 10.00 0.37 21.03
C ASN A 19 10.25 -0.55 19.81
N VAL A 20 10.09 -0.01 18.58
CA VAL A 20 10.22 -0.76 17.32
C VAL A 20 11.46 -0.33 16.52
N GLN A 21 12.28 0.59 17.05
CA GLN A 21 13.55 0.93 16.41
C GLN A 21 14.54 -0.25 16.57
N GLY A 22 15.18 -0.65 15.47
CA GLY A 22 16.30 -1.58 15.52
C GLY A 22 17.53 -0.91 16.12
N ASN A 23 18.67 -1.60 16.10
CA ASN A 23 19.93 -0.96 16.46
C ASN A 23 20.54 -0.22 15.26
N GLU A 24 21.58 0.57 15.53
CA GLU A 24 22.25 1.39 14.51
C GLU A 24 22.73 0.59 13.28
N TYR A 25 23.06 -0.70 13.44
CA TYR A 25 23.56 -1.54 12.34
C TYR A 25 22.41 -2.07 11.48
N SER A 26 21.31 -2.51 12.08
CA SER A 26 20.16 -2.97 11.31
C SER A 26 19.48 -1.82 10.57
N ASP A 27 19.36 -0.64 11.19
CA ASP A 27 18.84 0.57 10.54
C ASP A 27 19.70 0.92 9.32
N LYS A 28 21.03 0.92 9.49
CA LYS A 28 21.98 1.20 8.41
C LYS A 28 21.94 0.17 7.28
N LEU A 29 21.74 -1.12 7.60
CA LEU A 29 21.56 -2.14 6.57
C LEU A 29 20.30 -1.89 5.74
N VAL A 30 19.19 -1.54 6.38
CA VAL A 30 17.92 -1.19 5.71
C VAL A 30 18.09 -0.01 4.75
N GLU A 31 18.85 1.02 5.16
CA GLU A 31 19.21 2.14 4.29
C GLU A 31 19.98 1.68 3.04
N HIS A 32 21.01 0.85 3.21
CA HIS A 32 21.82 0.36 2.09
C HIS A 32 21.05 -0.54 1.11
N LEU A 33 19.99 -1.21 1.57
CA LEU A 33 19.09 -2.02 0.76
C LEU A 33 18.02 -1.18 0.03
N ASN A 34 17.97 0.13 0.27
CA ASN A 34 17.03 1.08 -0.35
C ASN A 34 15.55 0.72 -0.15
N TYR A 35 15.17 0.10 0.97
CA TYR A 35 13.76 -0.24 1.25
C TYR A 35 12.84 0.98 1.19
N LYS A 36 13.34 2.16 1.59
CA LYS A 36 12.59 3.41 1.49
C LYS A 36 12.14 3.70 0.06
N GLU A 37 13.08 3.64 -0.88
CA GLU A 37 12.78 3.82 -2.31
C GLU A 37 11.79 2.76 -2.80
N GLN A 38 11.93 1.50 -2.35
CA GLN A 38 10.97 0.46 -2.71
C GLN A 38 9.54 0.78 -2.23
N PHE A 39 9.37 1.26 -1.00
CA PHE A 39 8.06 1.65 -0.47
C PHE A 39 7.49 2.91 -1.14
N GLU A 40 8.33 3.91 -1.40
CA GLU A 40 7.91 5.12 -2.13
C GLU A 40 7.40 4.77 -3.53
N ASN A 41 8.07 3.84 -4.23
CA ASN A 41 7.60 3.34 -5.52
C ASN A 41 6.27 2.57 -5.44
N VAL A 42 6.01 1.85 -4.35
CA VAL A 42 4.71 1.19 -4.13
C VAL A 42 3.60 2.24 -4.00
N ILE A 43 3.85 3.32 -3.25
CA ILE A 43 2.90 4.44 -3.10
C ILE A 43 2.66 5.11 -4.45
N GLU A 44 3.73 5.42 -5.20
CA GLU A 44 3.60 6.01 -6.54
C GLU A 44 2.83 5.10 -7.51
N THR A 45 3.09 3.79 -7.47
CA THR A 45 2.37 2.81 -8.30
C THR A 45 0.89 2.72 -7.89
N CYS A 46 0.60 2.77 -6.59
CA CYS A 46 -0.76 2.84 -6.09
C CYS A 46 -1.47 4.08 -6.65
N LEU A 47 -0.86 5.26 -6.54
CA LEU A 47 -1.41 6.53 -7.03
C LEU A 47 -1.63 6.52 -8.55
N LYS A 48 -0.72 5.94 -9.34
CA LYS A 48 -0.90 5.72 -10.78
C LYS A 48 -2.03 4.73 -11.08
N GLY A 49 -2.30 3.78 -10.19
CA GLY A 49 -3.46 2.89 -10.26
C GLY A 49 -4.80 3.62 -10.35
N ASN A 50 -4.91 4.84 -9.80
CA ASN A 50 -6.09 5.71 -9.89
C ASN A 50 -6.47 6.02 -11.35
N GLU A 51 -5.50 5.99 -12.27
CA GLU A 51 -5.76 6.21 -13.69
C GLU A 51 -6.58 5.06 -14.32
N TYR A 52 -6.59 3.87 -13.71
CA TYR A 52 -7.28 2.69 -14.24
C TYR A 52 -8.61 2.39 -13.51
N ILE A 53 -8.77 2.81 -12.26
CA ILE A 53 -10.00 2.63 -11.47
C ILE A 53 -10.65 3.98 -11.23
N THR A 54 -11.21 4.55 -12.29
CA THR A 54 -11.91 5.84 -12.23
C THR A 54 -13.37 5.66 -11.79
N PRO A 55 -14.04 6.71 -11.28
CA PRO A 55 -15.48 6.67 -11.01
C PRO A 55 -16.31 6.19 -12.20
N GLU A 56 -15.94 6.58 -13.42
CA GLU A 56 -16.61 6.14 -14.65
C GLU A 56 -16.44 4.64 -14.88
N SER A 57 -15.24 4.09 -14.67
CA SER A 57 -14.99 2.65 -14.89
C SER A 57 -15.77 1.76 -13.91
N LEU A 58 -16.03 2.26 -12.70
CA LEU A 58 -16.85 1.57 -11.70
C LEU A 58 -18.34 1.51 -12.08
N LEU A 59 -18.85 2.50 -12.81
CA LEU A 59 -20.25 2.53 -13.26
C LEU A 59 -20.56 1.56 -14.41
N ILE A 60 -19.54 1.11 -15.16
CA ILE A 60 -19.71 0.19 -16.30
C ILE A 60 -20.38 -1.12 -15.85
N ASN A 61 -19.94 -1.68 -14.73
CA ASN A 61 -20.43 -2.96 -14.22
C ASN A 61 -21.46 -2.79 -13.10
N GLU A 62 -21.40 -1.68 -12.36
CA GLU A 62 -22.32 -1.37 -11.27
C GLU A 62 -22.86 0.06 -11.40
N PRO A 63 -23.91 0.30 -12.22
CA PRO A 63 -24.47 1.63 -12.42
C PRO A 63 -24.98 2.33 -11.15
N ASN A 64 -25.21 1.56 -10.09
CA ASN A 64 -25.65 2.05 -8.78
C ASN A 64 -24.50 2.13 -7.75
N TYR A 65 -23.23 1.93 -8.15
CA TYR A 65 -22.07 1.93 -7.26
C TYR A 65 -22.02 3.20 -6.40
N PHE A 66 -22.29 4.34 -7.03
CA PHE A 66 -22.38 5.64 -6.37
C PHE A 66 -23.82 6.04 -6.03
N TYR A 67 -24.64 5.09 -5.57
CA TYR A 67 -26.05 5.33 -5.22
C TYR A 67 -26.89 5.97 -6.36
N GLY A 68 -26.49 5.73 -7.62
CA GLY A 68 -27.14 6.26 -8.81
C GLY A 68 -26.55 7.56 -9.36
N PHE A 69 -25.59 8.18 -8.68
CA PHE A 69 -24.82 9.30 -9.26
C PHE A 69 -23.97 8.81 -10.45
N ASN A 70 -23.93 9.61 -11.50
CA ASN A 70 -23.22 9.34 -12.75
C ASN A 70 -22.78 10.64 -13.44
N GLU A 71 -22.09 10.55 -14.58
CA GLU A 71 -21.54 11.70 -15.33
C GLU A 71 -22.56 12.78 -15.70
N SER A 72 -23.86 12.46 -15.74
CA SER A 72 -24.93 13.43 -16.02
C SER A 72 -25.48 14.12 -14.76
N SER A 73 -25.03 13.73 -13.57
CA SER A 73 -25.45 14.33 -12.30
C SER A 73 -24.74 15.66 -12.06
N ASN A 74 -25.44 16.66 -11.52
CA ASN A 74 -24.82 17.96 -11.21
C ASN A 74 -23.71 17.85 -10.16
N GLU A 75 -23.82 16.86 -9.28
CA GLU A 75 -22.90 16.53 -8.19
C GLU A 75 -21.69 15.71 -8.65
N TRP A 76 -21.63 15.30 -9.93
CA TRP A 76 -20.55 14.45 -10.44
C TRP A 76 -19.14 15.02 -10.20
N PRO A 77 -18.86 16.31 -10.44
CA PRO A 77 -17.54 16.87 -10.16
C PRO A 77 -17.14 16.79 -8.69
N GLU A 78 -18.09 16.95 -7.76
CA GLU A 78 -17.86 16.81 -6.33
C GLU A 78 -17.58 15.36 -5.95
N LEU A 79 -18.34 14.41 -6.51
CA LEU A 79 -18.11 12.98 -6.30
C LEU A 79 -16.72 12.55 -6.76
N VAL A 80 -16.29 12.99 -7.95
CA VAL A 80 -14.95 12.70 -8.49
C VAL A 80 -13.87 13.23 -7.55
N ALA A 81 -14.05 14.42 -6.98
CA ALA A 81 -13.11 14.99 -6.01
C ALA A 81 -13.05 14.16 -4.71
N ILE A 82 -14.21 13.77 -4.15
CA ILE A 82 -14.29 12.90 -2.97
C ILE A 82 -13.61 11.55 -3.24
N TYR A 83 -13.85 10.96 -4.41
CA TYR A 83 -13.25 9.69 -4.79
C TYR A 83 -11.74 9.79 -4.90
N LYS A 84 -11.23 10.88 -5.47
CA LYS A 84 -9.79 11.15 -5.53
C LYS A 84 -9.18 11.26 -4.12
N GLU A 85 -9.82 11.99 -3.21
CA GLU A 85 -9.35 12.09 -1.82
C GLU A 85 -9.36 10.74 -1.10
N TYR A 86 -10.41 9.93 -1.29
CA TYR A 86 -10.49 8.57 -0.79
C TYR A 86 -9.30 7.73 -1.27
N TYR A 87 -9.02 7.77 -2.57
CA TYR A 87 -7.96 6.97 -3.18
C TYR A 87 -6.56 7.45 -2.75
N ASP A 88 -6.32 8.77 -2.77
CA ASP A 88 -5.07 9.38 -2.32
C ASP A 88 -4.79 9.03 -0.84
N SER A 89 -5.81 9.09 0.00
CA SER A 89 -5.73 8.68 1.41
C SER A 89 -5.42 7.19 1.57
N GLY A 90 -6.06 6.34 0.75
CA GLY A 90 -5.80 4.90 0.70
C GLY A 90 -4.33 4.59 0.37
N CYS A 91 -3.78 5.23 -0.66
CA CYS A 91 -2.39 5.01 -1.08
C CYS A 91 -1.36 5.54 -0.07
N HIS A 92 -1.68 6.62 0.66
CA HIS A 92 -0.81 7.18 1.71
C HIS A 92 -1.07 6.59 3.11
N SER A 93 -1.94 5.59 3.23
CA SER A 93 -2.21 4.94 4.52
C SER A 93 -0.99 4.20 5.09
N ILE A 94 -0.01 3.89 4.24
CA ILE A 94 1.24 3.23 4.62
C ILE A 94 2.23 4.26 5.18
N ASN A 95 2.54 4.14 6.47
CA ASN A 95 3.63 4.89 7.09
C ASN A 95 4.97 4.19 6.82
N VAL A 96 5.71 4.64 5.81
CA VAL A 96 6.99 4.05 5.38
C VAL A 96 7.96 3.84 6.55
N GLU A 97 8.14 4.86 7.40
CA GLU A 97 9.04 4.81 8.57
C GLU A 97 8.66 3.73 9.58
N THR A 98 7.39 3.35 9.66
CA THR A 98 6.94 2.25 10.52
C THR A 98 7.38 0.91 9.96
N TYR A 99 7.25 0.70 8.64
CA TYR A 99 7.67 -0.53 7.99
C TYR A 99 9.19 -0.69 7.98
N LEU A 100 9.95 0.39 7.74
CA LEU A 100 11.41 0.37 7.82
C LEU A 100 11.89 -0.06 9.20
N ARG A 101 11.24 0.44 10.27
CA ARG A 101 11.55 0.04 11.65
C ARG A 101 11.21 -1.42 11.93
N ILE A 102 10.09 -1.94 11.43
CA ILE A 102 9.74 -3.37 11.54
C ILE A 102 10.82 -4.23 10.88
N ILE A 103 11.23 -3.90 9.66
CA ILE A 103 12.27 -4.66 8.92
C ILE A 103 13.61 -4.59 9.66
N SER A 104 14.00 -3.40 10.12
CA SER A 104 15.23 -3.23 10.90
C SER A 104 15.20 -4.09 12.16
N LYS A 105 14.08 -4.11 12.88
CA LYS A 105 13.95 -4.93 14.08
C LYS A 105 14.05 -6.42 13.80
N GLU A 106 13.49 -6.86 12.68
CA GLU A 106 13.59 -8.25 12.24
C GLU A 106 15.05 -8.63 11.94
N TYR A 107 15.79 -7.78 11.21
CA TYR A 107 17.23 -7.98 10.98
C TYR A 107 18.04 -8.03 12.27
N GLU A 108 17.79 -7.13 13.21
CA GLU A 108 18.43 -7.15 14.53
C GLU A 108 18.15 -8.47 15.28
N SER A 109 16.94 -9.01 15.18
CA SER A 109 16.57 -10.24 15.90
C SER A 109 17.19 -11.50 15.31
N LEU A 110 17.50 -11.49 14.01
CA LEU A 110 17.96 -12.67 13.26
C LEU A 110 19.46 -12.68 13.00
N LEU A 111 20.13 -11.52 13.01
CA LEU A 111 21.53 -11.39 12.64
C LEU A 111 22.38 -10.93 13.82
N SER A 112 23.55 -11.54 13.98
CA SER A 112 24.55 -11.04 14.90
C SER A 112 25.08 -9.68 14.44
N LYS A 113 25.67 -8.92 15.37
CA LYS A 113 26.35 -7.65 15.05
C LYS A 113 27.40 -7.83 13.96
N GLU A 114 28.19 -8.90 14.01
CA GLU A 114 29.24 -9.19 13.03
C GLU A 114 28.64 -9.45 11.64
N GLN A 115 27.51 -10.16 11.57
CA GLN A 115 26.81 -10.43 10.31
C GLN A 115 26.21 -9.14 9.73
N LEU A 116 25.60 -8.30 10.56
CA LEU A 116 25.10 -6.98 10.15
C LEU A 116 26.24 -6.12 9.59
N LEU A 117 27.39 -6.07 10.27
CA LEU A 117 28.57 -5.34 9.81
C LEU A 117 29.12 -5.86 8.48
N GLN A 118 29.16 -7.17 8.28
CA GLN A 118 29.56 -7.79 7.02
C GLN A 118 28.59 -7.44 5.88
N ALA A 119 27.28 -7.50 6.15
CA ALA A 119 26.26 -7.12 5.18
C ALA A 119 26.37 -5.64 4.80
N ILE A 120 26.52 -4.75 5.79
CA ILE A 120 26.75 -3.31 5.55
C ILE A 120 28.00 -3.10 4.70
N ALA A 121 29.12 -3.77 5.02
CA ALA A 121 30.36 -3.65 4.27
C ALA A 121 30.18 -4.09 2.80
N PHE A 122 29.46 -5.20 2.57
CA PHE A 122 29.13 -5.66 1.23
C PHE A 122 28.25 -4.66 0.48
N TYR A 123 27.13 -4.23 1.05
CA TYR A 123 26.21 -3.29 0.41
C TYR A 123 26.73 -1.85 0.30
N SER A 124 27.81 -1.53 1.03
CA SER A 124 28.58 -0.28 0.85
C SER A 124 29.57 -0.36 -0.32
N SER A 125 29.88 -1.54 -0.83
CA SER A 125 30.83 -1.71 -1.94
C SER A 125 30.22 -1.30 -3.29
N PRO A 126 31.03 -0.99 -4.32
CA PRO A 126 30.51 -0.67 -5.65
C PRO A 126 29.59 -1.74 -6.25
N VAL A 127 29.84 -3.03 -5.97
CA VAL A 127 28.98 -4.12 -6.46
C VAL A 127 27.70 -4.22 -5.64
N GLY A 128 27.79 -4.07 -4.31
CA GLY A 128 26.65 -4.10 -3.42
C GLY A 128 25.65 -2.99 -3.70
N ILE A 129 26.13 -1.76 -3.93
CA ILE A 129 25.29 -0.62 -4.34
C ILE A 129 24.57 -0.92 -5.66
N LYS A 130 25.26 -1.51 -6.63
CA LYS A 130 24.65 -1.89 -7.92
C LYS A 130 23.57 -2.96 -7.74
N ILE A 131 23.82 -3.96 -6.89
CA ILE A 131 22.85 -5.02 -6.58
C ILE A 131 21.62 -4.42 -5.89
N ALA A 132 21.79 -3.59 -4.86
CA ALA A 132 20.67 -2.96 -4.15
C ALA A 132 19.80 -2.12 -5.11
N LYS A 133 20.41 -1.36 -6.02
CA LYS A 133 19.66 -0.62 -7.06
C LYS A 133 18.96 -1.54 -8.06
N ALA A 134 19.61 -2.62 -8.48
CA ALA A 134 19.00 -3.59 -9.39
C ALA A 134 17.81 -4.28 -8.72
N ASP A 135 17.89 -4.59 -7.42
CA ASP A 135 16.83 -5.18 -6.63
C ASP A 135 15.61 -4.25 -6.53
N VAL A 136 15.81 -2.95 -6.27
CA VAL A 136 14.74 -1.94 -6.34
C VAL A 136 14.03 -2.00 -7.69
N GLN A 137 14.78 -1.96 -8.79
CA GLN A 137 14.21 -1.96 -10.15
C GLN A 137 13.50 -3.28 -10.49
N ALA A 138 14.02 -4.40 -10.01
CA ALA A 138 13.37 -5.70 -10.15
C ALA A 138 12.05 -5.76 -9.37
N ASN A 139 12.05 -5.29 -8.12
CA ASN A 139 10.86 -5.24 -7.28
C ASN A 139 9.80 -4.30 -7.88
N ILE A 140 10.16 -3.13 -8.40
CA ILE A 140 9.22 -2.24 -9.10
C ILE A 140 8.50 -2.99 -10.22
N LYS A 141 9.24 -3.65 -11.12
CA LYS A 141 8.64 -4.41 -12.22
C LYS A 141 7.74 -5.54 -11.73
N PHE A 142 8.16 -6.26 -10.69
CA PHE A 142 7.36 -7.30 -10.06
C PHE A 142 6.05 -6.76 -9.49
N GLN A 143 6.11 -5.68 -8.69
CA GLN A 143 4.95 -5.06 -8.05
C GLN A 143 3.98 -4.47 -9.08
N THR A 144 4.50 -3.81 -10.13
CA THR A 144 3.66 -3.31 -11.23
C THR A 144 2.87 -4.45 -11.86
N LYS A 145 3.54 -5.56 -12.23
CA LYS A 145 2.87 -6.70 -12.85
C LYS A 145 1.86 -7.36 -11.89
N MET A 146 2.23 -7.50 -10.61
CA MET A 146 1.35 -8.05 -9.60
C MET A 146 0.10 -7.19 -9.39
N ASN A 147 0.22 -5.86 -9.41
CA ASN A 147 -0.90 -4.94 -9.31
C ASN A 147 -1.82 -5.04 -10.54
N GLU A 148 -1.26 -5.04 -11.76
CA GLU A 148 -2.02 -5.25 -13.00
C GLU A 148 -2.84 -6.54 -12.97
N ASP A 149 -2.20 -7.65 -12.58
CA ASP A 149 -2.86 -8.96 -12.50
C ASP A 149 -3.90 -8.99 -11.38
N SER A 150 -3.65 -8.33 -10.25
CA SER A 150 -4.59 -8.25 -9.12
C SER A 150 -5.85 -7.47 -9.49
N VAL A 151 -5.74 -6.37 -10.24
CA VAL A 151 -6.89 -5.60 -10.74
C VAL A 151 -7.73 -6.47 -11.67
N LYS A 152 -7.09 -7.18 -12.60
CA LYS A 152 -7.79 -8.10 -13.51
C LYS A 152 -8.52 -9.21 -12.75
N ILE A 153 -7.84 -9.89 -11.83
CA ILE A 153 -8.41 -10.97 -11.02
C ILE A 153 -9.57 -10.45 -10.16
N HIS A 154 -9.43 -9.26 -9.58
CA HIS A 154 -10.49 -8.63 -8.79
C HIS A 154 -11.74 -8.37 -9.65
N ASN A 155 -11.58 -7.81 -10.85
CA ASN A 155 -12.69 -7.54 -11.76
C ASN A 155 -13.41 -8.83 -12.18
N ASP A 156 -12.66 -9.86 -12.60
CA ASP A 156 -13.21 -11.17 -12.98
C ASP A 156 -13.97 -11.81 -11.79
N ALA A 157 -13.42 -11.72 -10.58
CA ALA A 157 -14.03 -12.25 -9.37
C ALA A 157 -15.32 -11.48 -8.99
N THR A 158 -15.31 -10.15 -9.10
CA THR A 158 -16.48 -9.30 -8.86
C THR A 158 -17.60 -9.60 -9.86
N GLU A 159 -17.28 -9.80 -11.14
CA GLU A 159 -18.29 -10.19 -12.14
C GLU A 159 -18.95 -11.54 -11.80
N ILE A 160 -18.15 -12.53 -11.40
CA ILE A 160 -18.66 -13.85 -10.95
C ILE A 160 -19.53 -13.70 -9.70
N TYR A 161 -19.09 -12.89 -8.73
CA TYR A 161 -19.83 -12.63 -7.49
C TYR A 161 -21.18 -11.97 -7.78
N SER A 162 -21.20 -10.86 -8.53
CA SER A 162 -22.40 -10.11 -8.87
C SER A 162 -23.39 -10.96 -9.67
N ARG A 163 -22.91 -11.79 -10.60
CA ARG A 163 -23.74 -12.77 -11.33
C ARG A 163 -24.40 -13.79 -10.40
N LYS A 164 -23.64 -14.33 -9.44
CA LYS A 164 -24.17 -15.28 -8.44
C LYS A 164 -25.20 -14.62 -7.53
N LEU A 165 -24.95 -13.40 -7.09
CA LEU A 165 -25.86 -12.64 -6.25
C LEU A 165 -27.16 -12.30 -6.97
N LEU A 166 -27.10 -11.87 -8.24
CA LEU A 166 -28.28 -11.62 -9.07
C LEU A 166 -29.13 -12.89 -9.25
N ASN A 167 -28.49 -14.04 -9.49
CA ASN A 167 -29.18 -15.31 -9.59
C ASN A 167 -29.87 -15.71 -8.27
N LEU A 168 -29.25 -15.40 -7.13
CA LEU A 168 -29.86 -15.61 -5.82
C LEU A 168 -31.06 -14.68 -5.59
N ALA A 169 -30.94 -13.39 -5.92
CA ALA A 169 -32.04 -12.42 -5.82
C ALA A 169 -33.25 -12.85 -6.66
N LYS A 170 -33.02 -13.24 -7.92
CA LYS A 170 -34.05 -13.78 -8.82
C LYS A 170 -34.74 -15.01 -8.23
N LYS A 171 -33.98 -15.96 -7.67
CA LYS A 171 -34.53 -17.14 -6.99
C LYS A 171 -35.37 -16.79 -5.76
N ALA A 172 -35.04 -15.70 -5.08
CA ALA A 172 -35.75 -15.20 -3.90
C ALA A 172 -36.94 -14.30 -4.25
N GLY A 173 -37.22 -14.03 -5.53
CA GLY A 173 -38.28 -13.12 -5.96
C GLY A 173 -38.02 -11.65 -5.62
N LYS A 174 -36.74 -11.27 -5.52
CA LYS A 174 -36.30 -9.88 -5.34
C LYS A 174 -35.85 -9.26 -6.65
#